data_AF-A0A7C4WRX4-F1
#
_entry.id   AF-A0A7C4WRX4-F1
#
_cell.length_a   1.000
_cell.length_b   1.000
_cell.length_c   1.000
_cell.angle_alpha   90.00
_cell.angle_beta   90.00
_cell.angle_gamma   90.00
#
_symmetry.space_group_name_H-M   'P 1'
#
loop_
_entity.id
_entity.type
_entity.pdbx_description
1 polymer ?
#
loop_
_entity_poly.entity_id
_entity_poly.type
_entity_poly.pdbx_seq_one_letter_code
_entity_poly.pdbx_strand_id
1 'polypeptide(L)'
;MISRKTFITLLILLFLSPFFGVYLADLTGYHEPLDIVAEELGLIEAEFNWTPLKDYKFPGLPDFAGYVVSGAVGLAIIIAIGYLIKHLAVVNP
;
A
#
# COMPACT_ATOMS: atom_id res chain seq x y z
N MET A 1 20.94 -8.79 2.45
CA MET A 1 20.71 -7.65 3.38
C MET A 1 20.46 -6.43 2.52
N ILE A 2 19.53 -5.56 2.91
CA ILE A 2 19.21 -4.36 2.14
C ILE A 2 20.40 -3.40 2.22
N SER A 3 20.91 -2.97 1.05
CA SER A 3 22.00 -1.99 1.03
C SER A 3 21.49 -0.61 1.45
N ARG A 4 22.37 0.25 1.96
CA ARG A 4 22.00 1.64 2.30
C ARG A 4 21.36 2.37 1.12
N LYS A 5 21.89 2.16 -0.09
CA LYS A 5 21.36 2.77 -1.32
C LYS A 5 19.92 2.30 -1.57
N THR A 6 19.69 0.99 -1.52
CA THR A 6 18.36 0.40 -1.70
C THR A 6 17.37 0.91 -0.66
N PHE A 7 17.76 0.99 0.61
CA PHE A 7 16.89 1.48 1.67
C PHE A 7 16.49 2.94 1.46
N ILE A 8 17.45 3.80 1.09
CA ILE A 8 17.17 5.20 0.75
C ILE A 8 16.22 5.29 -0.45
N THR A 9 16.44 4.48 -1.50
CA THR A 9 15.54 4.43 -2.65
C THR A 9 14.13 4.03 -2.24
N LEU A 10 13.96 3.03 -1.38
CA LEU A 10 12.66 2.60 -0.89
C LEU A 10 11.95 3.71 -0.11
N LEU A 11 12.67 4.45 0.74
CA LEU A 11 12.10 5.61 1.44
C LEU A 11 11.67 6.72 0.47
N ILE A 12 12.51 7.04 -0.52
CA ILE A 12 12.16 8.04 -1.55
C ILE A 12 10.88 7.62 -2.28
N LEU A 13 10.80 6.36 -2.73
CA LEU A 13 9.62 5.85 -3.42
C LEU A 13 8.38 5.85 -2.53
N LEU A 14 8.51 5.52 -1.25
CA LEU A 14 7.42 5.51 -0.29
C LEU A 14 6.80 6.90 -0.09
N PHE A 15 7.65 7.94 0.03
CA PHE A 15 7.15 9.31 0.18
C PHE A 15 6.72 9.94 -1.16
N LEU A 16 7.26 9.44 -2.28
CA LEU A 16 6.86 9.86 -3.61
C LEU A 16 5.54 9.19 -4.05
N SER A 17 5.20 8.00 -3.56
CA SER A 17 4.01 7.27 -3.99
C SER A 17 2.66 7.99 -3.78
N PRO A 18 2.37 8.67 -2.64
CA PRO A 18 1.10 9.38 -2.48
C PRO A 18 0.94 10.55 -3.45
N PHE A 19 2.03 11.08 -4.02
CA PHE A 19 1.94 12.06 -5.10
C PHE A 19 1.21 11.48 -6.32
N PHE A 20 1.46 10.22 -6.66
CA PHE A 20 0.77 9.54 -7.75
C PHE A 20 -0.60 8.99 -7.33
N GLY A 21 -0.67 8.33 -6.18
CA GLY A 21 -1.87 7.59 -5.75
C GLY A 21 -2.97 8.45 -5.13
N VAL A 22 -2.67 9.68 -4.72
CA VAL A 22 -3.64 10.61 -4.13
C VAL A 22 -3.69 11.88 -4.97
N TYR A 23 -2.60 12.67 -4.96
CA TYR A 23 -2.64 14.02 -5.55
C TYR A 23 -2.93 14.03 -7.06
N LEU A 24 -2.19 13.25 -7.85
CA LEU A 24 -2.42 13.19 -9.30
C LEU A 24 -3.71 12.46 -9.68
N ALA A 25 -4.13 11.48 -8.89
CA ALA A 25 -5.40 10.79 -9.09
C ALA A 25 -6.57 11.78 -8.92
N ASP A 26 -6.56 12.56 -7.84
CA ASP A 26 -7.55 13.60 -7.57
C ASP A 26 -7.54 14.68 -8.66
N LEU A 27 -6.35 15.14 -9.07
CA LEU A 27 -6.20 16.18 -10.08
C LEU A 27 -6.73 15.76 -11.46
N THR A 28 -6.60 14.49 -11.80
CA THR A 28 -7.10 13.95 -13.08
C THR A 28 -8.56 13.51 -13.02
N GLY A 29 -9.18 13.55 -11.84
CA GLY A 29 -10.53 13.01 -11.63
C GLY A 29 -10.56 11.50 -11.90
N TYR A 30 -9.51 10.78 -11.50
CA TYR A 30 -9.46 9.33 -11.66
C TYR A 30 -10.59 8.69 -10.84
N HIS A 31 -11.44 7.94 -11.52
CA HIS A 31 -12.44 7.06 -10.93
C HIS A 31 -12.08 5.62 -11.27
N GLU A 32 -12.05 4.74 -10.28
CA GLU A 32 -11.72 3.33 -10.52
C GLU A 32 -12.78 2.69 -11.43
N PRO A 33 -12.40 1.99 -12.51
CA PRO A 33 -13.37 1.40 -13.44
C PRO A 33 -14.37 0.45 -12.79
N LEU A 34 -13.95 -0.26 -11.74
CA LEU A 34 -14.81 -1.17 -10.99
C LEU A 34 -15.82 -0.41 -10.13
N ASP A 35 -15.46 0.74 -9.58
CA ASP A 35 -16.38 1.60 -8.82
C ASP A 35 -17.48 2.15 -9.74
N ILE A 36 -17.13 2.58 -10.95
CA ILE A 36 -18.10 3.05 -11.96
C ILE A 36 -19.12 1.95 -12.28
N VAL A 37 -18.65 0.73 -12.54
CA VAL A 37 -19.54 -0.41 -12.82
C VAL A 37 -20.39 -0.76 -11.61
N ALA A 38 -19.84 -0.69 -10.40
CA ALA A 38 -20.60 -0.94 -9.17
C ALA A 38 -21.72 0.10 -8.98
N GLU A 39 -21.43 1.39 -9.22
CA GLU A 39 -22.41 2.47 -9.18
C GLU A 39 -23.51 2.29 -10.24
N GLU A 40 -23.14 1.96 -11.49
CA GLU A 40 -24.09 1.69 -12.58
C GLU A 40 -25.02 0.51 -12.28
N LEU A 41 -24.50 -0.51 -11.59
CA LEU A 41 -25.27 -1.68 -11.14
C LEU A 41 -26.03 -1.45 -9.83
N GLY A 42 -25.88 -0.27 -9.20
CA GLY A 42 -26.52 0.06 -7.92
C GLY A 42 -26.01 -0.80 -6.76
N LEU A 43 -24.77 -1.29 -6.83
CA LEU A 43 -24.16 -2.09 -5.79
C LEU A 43 -23.68 -1.19 -4.65
N ILE A 44 -23.78 -1.71 -3.42
CA ILE A 44 -23.25 -1.08 -2.23
C ILE A 44 -21.91 -1.71 -1.86
N GLU A 45 -21.02 -0.90 -1.26
CA GLU A 45 -19.78 -1.44 -0.71
C GLU A 45 -20.06 -2.49 0.38
N ALA A 46 -19.24 -3.54 0.42
CA ALA A 46 -19.32 -4.52 1.48
C ALA A 46 -18.94 -3.90 2.83
N GLU A 47 -19.78 -4.10 3.85
CA GLU A 47 -19.50 -3.67 5.24
C GLU A 47 -18.25 -4.37 5.82
N PHE A 48 -17.95 -5.58 5.33
CA PHE A 48 -16.78 -6.33 5.71
C PHE A 48 -15.74 -6.33 4.59
N ASN A 49 -14.51 -5.95 4.93
CA ASN A 49 -13.34 -6.16 4.08
C ASN A 49 -12.38 -7.15 4.75
N TRP A 50 -11.87 -8.11 3.97
CA TRP A 50 -10.90 -9.09 4.43
C TRP A 50 -9.49 -8.50 4.52
N THR A 51 -9.20 -7.40 3.82
CA THR A 51 -7.90 -6.73 3.88
C THR A 51 -7.86 -5.74 5.06
N PRO A 52 -6.74 -5.68 5.81
CA PRO A 52 -6.62 -4.84 6.99
C PRO A 52 -6.52 -3.34 6.69
N LEU A 53 -6.28 -2.95 5.43
CA LEU A 53 -6.13 -1.55 4.98
C LEU A 53 -6.85 -1.36 3.65
N LYS A 54 -8.19 -1.24 3.71
CA LYS A 54 -9.04 -0.98 2.55
C LYS A 54 -8.63 0.34 1.89
N ASP A 55 -8.45 0.32 0.57
CA ASP A 55 -8.11 1.47 -0.28
C ASP A 55 -6.91 2.28 0.23
N TYR A 56 -5.96 1.59 0.88
CA TYR A 56 -4.78 2.20 1.49
C TYR A 56 -5.10 3.25 2.57
N LYS A 57 -6.33 3.26 3.09
CA LYS A 57 -6.78 4.17 4.17
C LYS A 57 -6.39 3.62 5.53
N PHE A 58 -6.10 4.55 6.43
CA PHE A 58 -5.82 4.25 7.83
C PHE A 58 -6.77 5.04 8.73
N PRO A 59 -7.47 4.40 9.68
CA PRO A 59 -8.44 5.09 10.53
C PRO A 59 -7.82 6.27 11.28
N GLY A 60 -8.42 7.45 11.15
CA GLY A 60 -7.98 8.68 11.83
C GLY A 60 -6.81 9.42 11.15
N LEU A 61 -6.37 9.00 9.96
CA LEU A 61 -5.36 9.72 9.17
C LEU A 61 -5.97 10.29 7.87
N PRO A 62 -5.46 11.45 7.39
CA PRO A 62 -5.81 11.95 6.05
C PRO A 62 -5.27 11.01 4.97
N ASP A 63 -5.91 10.97 3.79
CA ASP A 63 -5.61 10.01 2.72
C ASP A 63 -4.13 9.97 2.34
N PHE A 64 -3.48 11.13 2.24
CA PHE A 64 -2.05 11.22 1.96
C PHE A 64 -1.19 10.49 3.01
N ALA A 65 -1.49 10.67 4.30
CA ALA A 65 -0.76 10.02 5.39
C ALA A 65 -1.13 8.53 5.51
N GLY A 66 -2.42 8.19 5.32
CA GLY A 66 -2.89 6.82 5.28
C GLY A 66 -2.18 6.01 4.19
N TYR A 67 -2.03 6.58 2.99
CA TYR A 67 -1.34 5.96 1.87
C TYR A 67 0.13 5.65 2.21
N VAL A 68 0.85 6.60 2.82
CA VAL A 68 2.24 6.40 3.26
C VAL A 68 2.33 5.32 4.33
N VAL A 69 1.43 5.33 5.32
CA VAL A 69 1.42 4.31 6.38
C VAL A 69 1.14 2.92 5.81
N SER A 70 0.17 2.80 4.91
CA SER A 70 -0.14 1.55 4.21
C SER A 70 1.05 1.03 3.40
N GLY A 71 1.73 1.92 2.67
CA GLY A 71 2.95 1.58 1.95
C GLY A 71 4.09 1.14 2.88
N ALA A 72 4.24 1.79 4.04
CA ALA A 72 5.25 1.43 5.04
C ALA A 72 4.98 0.05 5.66
N VAL A 73 3.71 -0.26 5.95
CA VAL A 73 3.28 -1.58 6.45
C VAL A 73 3.59 -2.66 5.41
N GLY A 74 3.21 -2.45 4.15
CA GLY A 74 3.52 -3.38 3.06
C GLY A 74 5.02 -3.61 2.90
N LEU A 75 5.81 -2.52 2.93
CA LEU A 75 7.26 -2.60 2.87
C LEU A 75 7.85 -3.40 4.04
N ALA A 76 7.39 -3.15 5.27
CA ALA A 76 7.83 -3.86 6.46
C ALA A 76 7.54 -5.37 6.37
N ILE A 77 6.36 -5.75 5.88
CA ILE A 77 5.97 -7.15 5.68
C ILE A 77 6.91 -7.84 4.69
N ILE A 78 7.18 -7.24 3.53
CA ILE A 78 8.07 -7.83 2.52
C ILE A 78 9.49 -8.01 3.06
N ILE A 79 10.00 -7.01 3.78
CA ILE A 79 11.32 -7.08 4.41
C ILE A 79 11.36 -8.21 5.46
N ALA A 80 10.33 -8.31 6.32
CA ALA A 80 10.24 -9.35 7.33
C ALA A 80 10.20 -10.76 6.71
N ILE A 81 9.38 -10.97 5.67
CA ILE A 81 9.34 -12.23 4.92
C ILE A 81 10.71 -12.58 4.34
N GLY A 82 11.39 -11.62 3.72
CA GLY A 82 12.73 -11.83 3.17
C GLY A 82 13.75 -12.25 4.24
N TYR A 83 13.68 -11.66 5.43
CA TYR A 83 14.51 -12.07 6.57
C TYR A 83 14.14 -13.46 7.09
N LEU A 84 12.85 -13.78 7.17
CA LEU A 84 12.37 -15.09 7.62
C LEU A 84 12.83 -16.20 6.68
N ILE A 85 12.65 -16.02 5.36
CA ILE A 85 13.11 -16.99 4.35
C ILE A 85 14.61 -17.20 4.46
N LYS A 86 15.39 -16.12 4.59
CA LYS A 86 16.84 -16.23 4.78
C LYS A 86 17.17 -17.02 6.05
N HIS A 87 16.48 -16.74 7.16
CA HIS A 87 16.73 -17.43 8.43
C HIS A 87 16.43 -18.93 8.30
N LEU A 88 15.28 -19.30 7.74
CA LEU A 88 14.89 -20.70 7.55
C LEU A 88 15.82 -21.45 6.58
N ALA A 89 16.26 -20.80 5.50
CA ALA A 89 17.21 -21.37 4.54
C ALA A 89 18.62 -21.60 5.13
N VAL A 90 19.00 -20.84 6.16
CA VAL A 90 20.29 -21.02 6.87
C VAL A 90 20.20 -22.07 7.97
N VAL A 91 19.02 -22.26 8.57
CA VAL A 91 18.79 -23.23 9.65
C VAL A 91 18.56 -24.66 9.12
N ASN A 92 18.14 -24.83 7.87
CA ASN A 92 18.08 -26.11 7.15
C ASN A 92 19.16 -26.20 6.04
N PRO A 93 20.43 -26.50 6.35
CA PRO A 93 21.41 -26.88 5.34
C PRO A 93 21.14 -28.27 4.75
#